data_AF-A0A7X8YBQ1-F1
#
_entry.id   AF-A0A7X8YBQ1-F1
#
_cell.length_a   1.000
_cell.length_b   1.000
_cell.length_c   1.000
_cell.angle_alpha   90.00
_cell.angle_beta   90.00
_cell.angle_gamma   90.00
#
_symmetry.space_group_name_H-M   'P 1'
#
loop_
_entity.id
_entity.type
_entity.pdbx_description
1 polymer ?
#
loop_
_entity_poly.entity_id
_entity_poly.type
_entity_poly.pdbx_seq_one_letter_code
_entity_poly.pdbx_strand_id
1 'polypeptide(L)'
;MNARAITLDVEKFRKVYAHVTNGVNDGERDNAKRMAEAMAAKAGMSLNEAVSKMDAAAKPKSTNIFEGFDDWMEEKEPGYKAKRAREQNERERRYQARRDEILKQFGSVKAFFDPTPLELLLKQAGKPFVAKRKRYTDICGTRREYADVFAGVDSNFFQLPDVDPAAIDAIKGAYPFPPTICEAFEELKAWDKLNDDRAHFFDHHEYYFDLEVELRIELLRDVMKTQPVASWDDLDARFHYKSYEWEKQWIDERSFEDPEWSRLFADIQILRAMAANPIKSGWLNTADITDPAIPSHRGLGAQNGRRTNAAKAADVQALLRSNPELSDREISRRAGVSPQTVSNWRARLSQTELFPTEGTAA
;
A
#
# COMPACT_ATOMS: atom_id res chain seq x y z
N MET A 1 -5.16 -40.65 24.56
CA MET A 1 -5.80 -39.54 23.82
C MET A 1 -6.60 -38.71 24.82
N ASN A 2 -6.09 -37.55 25.25
CA ASN A 2 -6.85 -36.64 26.12
C ASN A 2 -7.58 -35.63 25.24
N ALA A 3 -8.87 -35.89 24.97
CA ALA A 3 -9.73 -34.90 24.36
C ALA A 3 -9.82 -33.69 25.32
N ARG A 4 -9.46 -32.49 24.83
CA ARG A 4 -9.65 -31.23 25.57
C ARG A 4 -11.15 -31.09 25.85
N ALA A 5 -11.53 -31.02 27.12
CA ALA A 5 -12.91 -30.73 27.52
C ALA A 5 -13.32 -29.36 26.95
N ILE A 6 -14.47 -29.32 26.29
CA ILE A 6 -15.03 -28.08 25.73
C ILE A 6 -15.78 -27.36 26.87
N THR A 7 -15.58 -26.06 27.05
CA THR A 7 -16.33 -25.31 28.07
C THR A 7 -17.85 -25.47 27.87
N LEU A 8 -18.58 -25.83 28.92
CA LEU A 8 -20.03 -25.99 28.88
C LEU A 8 -20.70 -24.65 28.54
N ASP A 9 -21.46 -24.60 27.45
CA ASP A 9 -22.38 -23.50 27.15
C ASP A 9 -23.60 -23.61 28.08
N VAL A 10 -23.55 -22.86 29.19
CA VAL A 10 -24.55 -22.90 30.26
C VAL A 10 -25.93 -22.47 29.78
N GLU A 11 -26.02 -21.55 28.82
CA GLU A 11 -27.30 -21.03 28.33
C GLU A 11 -28.00 -22.05 27.42
N LYS A 12 -27.23 -22.67 26.51
CA LYS A 12 -27.75 -23.76 25.69
C LYS A 12 -28.12 -24.97 26.54
N PHE A 13 -27.30 -25.30 27.55
CA PHE A 13 -27.58 -26.38 28.49
C PHE A 13 -28.86 -26.10 29.29
N ARG A 14 -29.05 -24.87 29.80
CA ARG A 14 -30.27 -24.45 30.51
C ARG A 14 -31.53 -24.63 29.67
N LYS A 15 -31.49 -24.25 28.38
CA LYS A 15 -32.63 -24.44 27.46
C LYS A 15 -32.96 -25.92 27.23
N VAL A 16 -31.95 -26.74 26.99
CA VAL A 16 -32.16 -28.20 26.82
C VAL A 16 -32.67 -28.83 28.12
N TYR A 17 -32.12 -28.44 29.27
CA TYR A 17 -32.52 -28.97 30.57
C TYR A 17 -33.95 -28.54 30.97
N ALA A 18 -34.42 -27.37 30.53
CA ALA A 18 -35.81 -26.96 30.71
C ALA A 18 -36.81 -27.94 30.05
N HIS A 19 -36.43 -28.61 28.96
CA HIS A 19 -37.26 -29.66 28.34
C HIS A 19 -37.19 -30.99 29.10
N VAL A 20 -36.13 -31.23 29.87
CA VAL A 20 -36.05 -32.39 30.78
C VAL A 20 -37.07 -32.24 31.91
N THR A 21 -37.22 -31.02 32.46
CA THR A 21 -38.15 -30.75 33.57
C THR A 21 -39.58 -30.51 33.10
N ASN A 22 -39.77 -29.83 31.96
CA ASN A 22 -41.06 -29.32 31.51
C ASN A 22 -41.58 -29.96 30.21
N GLY A 23 -40.92 -31.00 29.68
CA GLY A 23 -41.34 -31.67 28.45
C GLY A 23 -42.78 -32.20 28.53
N VAL A 24 -43.49 -32.19 27.40
CA VAL A 24 -44.95 -32.45 27.34
C VAL A 24 -45.25 -33.95 27.42
N ASN A 25 -44.34 -34.79 26.92
CA ASN A 25 -44.43 -36.24 26.98
C ASN A 25 -43.09 -36.87 27.42
N ASP A 26 -43.14 -38.15 27.81
CA ASP A 26 -41.97 -38.85 28.35
C ASP A 26 -40.85 -39.02 27.31
N GLY A 27 -41.21 -39.21 26.02
CA GLY A 27 -40.22 -39.31 24.94
C GLY A 27 -39.42 -38.03 24.71
N GLU A 28 -40.05 -36.86 24.83
CA GLU A 28 -39.38 -35.56 24.77
C GLU A 28 -38.42 -35.36 25.95
N ARG A 29 -38.84 -35.75 27.15
CA ARG A 29 -38.00 -35.64 28.36
C ARG A 29 -36.78 -36.54 28.27
N ASP A 30 -36.95 -37.79 27.81
CA ASP A 30 -35.86 -38.74 27.64
C ASP A 30 -34.86 -38.29 26.56
N ASN A 31 -35.36 -37.75 25.45
CA ASN A 31 -34.49 -37.19 24.41
C ASN A 31 -33.73 -35.97 24.91
N ALA A 32 -34.40 -35.04 25.59
CA ALA A 32 -33.77 -33.87 26.20
C ALA A 32 -32.71 -34.26 27.24
N LYS A 33 -32.98 -35.31 28.04
CA LYS A 33 -32.05 -35.81 29.05
C LYS A 33 -30.78 -36.37 28.41
N ARG A 34 -30.93 -37.19 27.36
CA ARG A 34 -29.78 -37.70 26.58
C ARG A 34 -28.96 -36.57 25.95
N MET A 35 -29.62 -35.52 25.45
CA MET A 35 -28.93 -34.35 24.91
C MET A 35 -28.17 -33.57 25.99
N ALA A 36 -28.78 -33.36 27.15
CA ALA A 36 -28.13 -32.71 28.29
C ALA A 36 -26.92 -33.52 28.79
N GLU A 37 -27.05 -34.84 28.93
CA GLU A 37 -25.95 -35.74 29.30
C GLU A 37 -24.78 -35.67 28.31
N ALA A 38 -25.08 -35.67 27.01
CA ALA A 38 -24.05 -35.54 25.97
C ALA A 38 -23.34 -34.17 26.02
N MET A 39 -24.07 -33.09 26.34
CA MET A 39 -23.50 -31.75 26.50
C MET A 39 -22.58 -31.67 27.73
N ALA A 40 -23.01 -32.22 28.87
CA ALA A 40 -22.20 -32.29 30.09
C ALA A 40 -20.94 -33.13 29.87
N ALA A 41 -21.06 -34.31 29.26
CA ALA A 41 -19.94 -35.21 28.99
C ALA A 41 -18.89 -34.59 28.06
N LYS A 42 -19.30 -33.85 27.03
CA LYS A 42 -18.38 -33.08 26.16
C LYS A 42 -17.58 -32.02 26.93
N ALA A 43 -18.13 -31.53 28.03
CA ALA A 43 -17.47 -30.59 28.94
C ALA A 43 -16.67 -31.26 30.06
N GLY A 44 -16.55 -32.60 30.03
CA GLY A 44 -15.85 -33.36 31.07
C GLY A 44 -16.57 -33.32 32.42
N MET A 45 -17.90 -33.15 32.41
CA MET A 45 -18.75 -33.05 33.60
C MET A 45 -19.83 -34.13 33.58
N SER A 46 -20.28 -34.54 34.76
CA SER A 46 -21.54 -35.28 34.92
C SER A 46 -22.75 -34.36 34.73
N LEU A 47 -23.92 -34.94 34.44
CA LEU A 47 -25.18 -34.18 34.31
C LEU A 47 -25.47 -33.36 35.59
N ASN A 48 -25.27 -33.95 36.77
CA ASN A 48 -25.54 -33.28 38.05
C ASN A 48 -24.59 -32.10 38.29
N GLU A 49 -23.32 -32.22 37.94
CA GLU A 49 -22.36 -31.10 38.04
C GLU A 49 -22.71 -29.98 37.05
N ALA A 50 -23.20 -30.32 35.85
CA ALA A 50 -23.64 -29.35 34.86
C ALA A 50 -24.92 -28.61 35.31
N VAL A 51 -25.86 -29.32 35.93
CA VAL A 51 -27.08 -28.74 36.54
C VAL A 51 -26.72 -27.83 37.71
N SER A 52 -25.81 -28.22 38.59
CA SER A 52 -25.36 -27.36 39.70
C SER A 52 -24.70 -26.06 39.21
N LYS A 53 -24.05 -26.06 38.04
CA LYS A 53 -23.55 -24.84 37.39
C LYS A 53 -24.63 -23.97 36.75
N MET A 54 -25.85 -24.46 36.53
CA MET A 54 -26.97 -23.64 36.06
C MET A 54 -27.46 -22.65 37.11
N ASP A 55 -27.38 -23.04 38.39
CA ASP A 55 -27.82 -22.25 39.55
C ASP A 55 -26.81 -21.18 39.95
N ALA A 56 -25.58 -21.27 39.45
CA ALA A 56 -24.62 -20.18 39.57
C ALA A 56 -25.16 -18.98 38.77
N ALA A 57 -25.40 -17.86 39.46
CA ALA A 57 -25.90 -16.62 38.88
C ALA A 57 -25.17 -16.32 37.57
N ALA A 58 -25.94 -16.05 36.51
CA ALA A 58 -25.40 -15.67 35.22
C ALA A 58 -24.37 -14.55 35.46
N LYS A 59 -23.12 -14.76 35.03
CA LYS A 59 -22.14 -13.68 35.03
C LYS A 59 -22.81 -12.50 34.34
N PRO A 60 -22.85 -11.30 34.95
CA PRO A 60 -23.45 -10.15 34.30
C PRO A 60 -22.82 -10.06 32.92
N LYS A 61 -23.67 -10.07 31.87
CA LYS A 61 -23.21 -9.77 30.53
C LYS A 61 -22.46 -8.45 30.68
N SER A 62 -21.20 -8.41 30.26
CA SER A 62 -20.50 -7.14 30.14
C SER A 62 -21.38 -6.29 29.24
N THR A 63 -22.04 -5.27 29.80
CA THR A 63 -22.79 -4.29 29.04
C THR A 63 -21.80 -3.72 28.06
N ASN A 64 -21.96 -4.08 26.79
CA ASN A 64 -21.10 -3.53 25.76
C ASN A 64 -21.41 -2.03 25.79
N ILE A 65 -20.40 -1.19 26.01
CA ILE A 65 -20.61 0.27 26.14
C ILE A 65 -21.21 0.90 24.88
N PHE A 66 -21.33 0.13 23.79
CA PHE A 66 -21.96 0.48 22.52
C PHE A 66 -23.34 -0.15 22.31
N GLU A 67 -23.87 -0.93 23.26
CA GLU A 67 -25.21 -1.49 23.19
C GLU A 67 -26.23 -0.34 23.25
N GLY A 68 -27.05 -0.20 22.20
CA GLY A 68 -27.94 0.94 22.01
C GLY A 68 -27.36 2.13 21.23
N PHE A 69 -26.13 2.04 20.71
CA PHE A 69 -25.56 3.11 19.87
C PHE A 69 -26.40 3.38 18.63
N ASP A 70 -26.85 2.34 17.93
CA ASP A 70 -27.70 2.50 16.75
C ASP A 70 -29.07 3.08 17.09
N ASP A 71 -29.63 2.77 18.26
CA ASP A 71 -30.87 3.36 18.77
C ASP A 71 -30.67 4.85 19.07
N TRP A 72 -29.56 5.19 19.73
CA TRP A 72 -29.18 6.58 20.02
C TRP A 72 -28.94 7.39 18.74
N MET A 73 -28.26 6.81 17.74
CA MET A 73 -28.07 7.44 16.44
C MET A 73 -29.38 7.61 15.68
N GLU A 74 -30.30 6.64 15.74
CA GLU A 74 -31.63 6.76 15.12
C GLU A 74 -32.47 7.87 15.77
N GLU A 75 -32.35 8.07 17.08
CA GLU A 75 -33.00 9.19 17.77
C GLU A 75 -32.38 10.55 17.37
N LYS A 76 -31.06 10.59 17.14
CA LYS A 76 -30.34 11.82 16.72
C LYS A 76 -30.49 12.14 15.23
N GLU A 77 -30.48 11.12 14.38
CA GLU A 77 -30.56 11.19 12.93
C GLU A 77 -31.60 10.15 12.45
N PRO A 78 -32.89 10.52 12.39
CA PRO A 78 -33.93 9.63 11.90
C PRO A 78 -33.62 9.08 10.51
N GLY A 79 -33.66 7.75 10.37
CA GLY A 79 -33.27 7.04 9.15
C GLY A 79 -31.82 6.52 9.15
N TYR A 80 -31.03 6.77 10.20
CA TYR A 80 -29.65 6.28 10.33
C TYR A 80 -29.56 4.76 10.11
N LYS A 81 -30.39 3.96 10.79
CA LYS A 81 -30.40 2.50 10.64
C LYS A 81 -30.76 2.07 9.23
N ALA A 82 -31.74 2.75 8.62
CA ALA A 82 -32.14 2.46 7.25
C ALA A 82 -31.00 2.77 6.26
N LYS A 83 -30.26 3.87 6.47
CA LYS A 83 -29.09 4.24 5.69
C LYS A 83 -27.96 3.21 5.85
N ARG A 84 -27.62 2.83 7.09
CA ARG A 84 -26.60 1.79 7.38
C ARG A 84 -26.96 0.44 6.78
N ALA A 85 -28.23 0.03 6.87
CA ALA A 85 -28.70 -1.20 6.25
C ALA A 85 -28.58 -1.15 4.71
N ARG A 86 -28.86 0.00 4.08
CA ARG A 86 -28.64 0.17 2.63
C ARG A 86 -27.16 0.08 2.26
N GLU A 87 -26.29 0.79 2.97
CA GLU A 87 -24.83 0.75 2.76
C GLU A 87 -24.28 -0.68 2.88
N GLN A 88 -24.71 -1.43 3.91
CA GLN A 88 -24.30 -2.82 4.11
C GLN A 88 -24.82 -3.73 2.98
N ASN A 89 -26.10 -3.59 2.59
CA ASN A 89 -26.67 -4.37 1.49
C ASN A 89 -25.96 -4.08 0.15
N GLU A 90 -25.62 -2.82 -0.12
CA GLU A 90 -24.87 -2.43 -1.31
C GLU A 90 -23.45 -3.03 -1.32
N ARG A 91 -22.80 -3.05 -0.14
CA ARG A 91 -21.50 -3.68 0.04
C ARG A 91 -21.56 -5.20 -0.16
N GLU A 92 -22.51 -5.88 0.46
CA GLU A 92 -22.71 -7.32 0.26
C GLU A 92 -23.01 -7.66 -1.20
N ARG A 93 -23.78 -6.82 -1.90
CA ARG A 93 -24.02 -6.99 -3.33
C ARG A 93 -22.74 -6.87 -4.15
N ARG A 94 -21.85 -5.92 -3.83
CA ARG A 94 -20.54 -5.78 -4.49
C ARG A 94 -19.65 -6.99 -4.22
N TYR A 95 -19.58 -7.44 -2.97
CA TYR A 95 -18.80 -8.62 -2.60
C TYR A 95 -19.34 -9.90 -3.25
N GLN A 96 -20.67 -10.06 -3.31
CA GLN A 96 -21.27 -11.20 -4.01
C GLN A 96 -20.96 -11.17 -5.50
N ALA A 97 -21.10 -10.02 -6.17
CA ALA A 97 -20.73 -9.89 -7.57
C ALA A 97 -19.25 -10.25 -7.81
N ARG A 98 -18.36 -9.80 -6.92
CA ARG A 98 -16.93 -10.13 -7.00
C ARG A 98 -16.65 -11.62 -6.80
N ARG A 99 -17.31 -12.26 -5.82
CA ARG A 99 -17.24 -13.72 -5.61
C ARG A 99 -17.70 -14.48 -6.87
N ASP A 100 -18.80 -14.05 -7.49
CA ASP A 100 -19.34 -14.68 -8.70
C ASP A 100 -18.36 -14.58 -9.88
N GLU A 101 -17.70 -13.42 -10.07
CA GLU A 101 -16.64 -13.24 -11.07
C GLU A 101 -15.45 -14.18 -10.84
N ILE A 102 -14.98 -14.27 -9.60
CA ILE A 102 -13.88 -15.17 -9.22
C ILE A 102 -14.27 -16.63 -9.49
N LEU A 103 -15.47 -17.04 -9.09
CA LEU A 103 -15.95 -18.40 -9.32
C LEU A 103 -16.12 -18.71 -10.80
N LYS A 104 -16.51 -17.73 -11.63
CA LYS A 104 -16.54 -17.87 -13.08
C LYS A 104 -15.14 -18.10 -13.67
N GLN A 105 -14.12 -17.43 -13.13
CA GLN A 105 -12.74 -17.54 -13.61
C GLN A 105 -12.07 -18.86 -13.18
N PHE A 106 -12.23 -19.26 -11.91
CA PHE A 106 -11.51 -20.39 -11.33
C PHE A 106 -12.34 -21.68 -11.25
N GLY A 107 -13.64 -21.62 -11.51
CA GLY A 107 -14.58 -22.74 -11.54
C GLY A 107 -15.00 -23.26 -10.16
N SER A 108 -14.15 -23.15 -9.14
CA SER A 108 -14.50 -23.54 -7.76
C SER A 108 -13.74 -22.75 -6.72
N VAL A 109 -14.32 -22.65 -5.51
CA VAL A 109 -13.66 -22.06 -4.34
C VAL A 109 -12.34 -22.79 -4.07
N LYS A 110 -12.32 -24.12 -4.16
CA LYS A 110 -11.11 -24.90 -3.92
C LYS A 110 -9.98 -24.53 -4.90
N ALA A 111 -10.28 -24.43 -6.19
CA ALA A 111 -9.28 -24.10 -7.20
C ALA A 111 -8.69 -22.68 -7.01
N PHE A 112 -9.51 -21.73 -6.52
CA PHE A 112 -9.06 -20.37 -6.21
C PHE A 112 -8.20 -20.29 -4.93
N PHE A 113 -8.55 -21.08 -3.91
CA PHE A 113 -7.84 -21.11 -2.63
C PHE A 113 -6.65 -22.08 -2.58
N ASP A 114 -6.49 -22.95 -3.58
CA ASP A 114 -5.29 -23.75 -3.69
C ASP A 114 -4.08 -22.84 -3.93
N PRO A 115 -2.92 -23.13 -3.31
CA PRO A 115 -1.74 -22.29 -3.45
C PRO A 115 -1.35 -22.13 -4.91
N THR A 116 -1.13 -20.88 -5.32
CA THR A 116 -0.58 -20.53 -6.63
C THR A 116 0.85 -21.07 -6.77
N PRO A 117 1.41 -21.15 -8.00
CA PRO A 117 2.79 -21.55 -8.20
C PRO A 117 3.80 -20.71 -7.40
N LEU A 118 3.58 -19.40 -7.27
CA LEU A 118 4.45 -18.52 -6.48
C LEU A 118 4.36 -18.80 -4.98
N GLU A 119 3.15 -18.99 -4.44
CA GLU A 119 2.96 -19.40 -3.04
C GLU A 119 3.66 -20.73 -2.73
N LEU A 120 3.64 -21.68 -3.67
CA LEU A 120 4.35 -22.97 -3.51
C LEU A 120 5.87 -22.81 -3.48
N LEU A 121 6.43 -21.92 -4.32
CA LEU A 121 7.87 -21.63 -4.30
C LEU A 121 8.29 -21.00 -2.97
N LEU A 122 7.51 -20.05 -2.46
CA LEU A 122 7.75 -19.41 -1.16
C LEU A 122 7.67 -20.41 0.00
N LYS A 123 6.63 -21.25 0.03
CA LYS A 123 6.49 -22.33 1.02
C LYS A 123 7.64 -23.31 0.98
N GLN A 124 8.13 -23.65 -0.22
CA GLN A 124 9.26 -24.55 -0.39
C GLN A 124 10.57 -23.92 0.11
N ALA A 125 10.82 -22.65 -0.22
CA ALA A 125 12.00 -21.92 0.22
C ALA A 125 12.01 -21.68 1.74
N GLY A 126 10.86 -21.35 2.33
CA GLY A 126 10.70 -21.11 3.76
C GLY A 126 10.68 -22.37 4.63
N LYS A 127 10.49 -23.55 4.04
CA LYS A 127 10.34 -24.83 4.77
C LYS A 127 11.39 -25.08 5.87
N PRO A 128 12.70 -24.80 5.67
CA PRO A 128 13.72 -25.01 6.70
C PRO A 128 13.54 -24.16 7.97
N PHE A 129 12.82 -23.04 7.88
CA PHE A 129 12.67 -22.05 8.95
C PHE A 129 11.34 -22.18 9.72
N VAL A 130 10.53 -23.20 9.42
CA VAL A 130 9.26 -23.44 10.11
C VAL A 130 9.51 -24.21 11.41
N ALA A 131 9.33 -23.53 12.54
CA ALA A 131 9.48 -24.14 13.87
C ALA A 131 8.20 -24.84 14.35
N LYS A 132 7.03 -24.41 13.89
CA LYS A 132 5.74 -24.97 14.32
C LYS A 132 4.70 -24.87 13.22
N ARG A 133 3.90 -25.93 13.06
CA ARG A 133 2.76 -25.98 12.13
C ARG A 133 1.45 -26.12 12.88
N LYS A 134 0.40 -25.53 12.31
CA LYS A 134 -1.00 -25.74 12.72
C LYS A 134 -1.83 -26.18 11.53
N ARG A 135 -2.97 -26.81 11.83
CA ARG A 135 -3.96 -27.27 10.86
C ARG A 135 -5.22 -26.43 11.00
N TYR A 136 -5.83 -26.13 9.86
CA TYR A 136 -7.15 -25.53 9.79
C TYR A 136 -7.96 -26.18 8.68
N THR A 137 -9.28 -25.98 8.72
CA THR A 137 -10.17 -26.32 7.61
C THR A 137 -10.50 -25.03 6.90
N ASP A 138 -10.08 -24.94 5.64
CA ASP A 138 -10.32 -23.80 4.78
C ASP A 138 -11.81 -23.72 4.38
N ILE A 139 -12.24 -22.59 3.81
CA ILE A 139 -13.64 -22.36 3.45
C ILE A 139 -14.17 -23.37 2.43
N CYS A 140 -13.29 -23.92 1.58
CA CYS A 140 -13.62 -24.99 0.66
C CYS A 140 -13.72 -26.39 1.32
N GLY A 141 -13.60 -26.49 2.64
CA GLY A 141 -13.58 -27.75 3.40
C GLY A 141 -12.25 -28.50 3.34
N THR A 142 -11.26 -27.98 2.62
CA THR A 142 -9.93 -28.60 2.52
C THR A 142 -9.17 -28.41 3.82
N ARG A 143 -8.64 -29.50 4.39
CA ARG A 143 -7.71 -29.41 5.53
C ARG A 143 -6.35 -28.94 5.03
N ARG A 144 -5.86 -27.83 5.57
CA ARG A 144 -4.58 -27.21 5.19
C ARG A 144 -3.68 -27.09 6.41
N GLU A 145 -2.38 -26.97 6.16
CA GLU A 145 -1.35 -26.70 7.16
C GLU A 145 -0.69 -25.36 6.86
N TYR A 146 -0.40 -24.59 7.90
CA TYR A 146 0.32 -23.33 7.83
C TYR A 146 1.42 -23.28 8.90
N ALA A 147 2.42 -22.43 8.68
CA ALA A 147 3.44 -22.15 9.68
C ALA A 147 2.85 -21.23 10.77
N ASP A 148 2.79 -21.73 12.01
CA ASP A 148 2.38 -20.96 13.20
C ASP A 148 3.56 -20.21 13.81
N VAL A 149 4.77 -20.73 13.61
CA VAL A 149 6.03 -20.07 13.96
C VAL A 149 7.00 -20.30 12.81
N PHE A 150 7.52 -19.22 12.25
CA PHE A 150 8.40 -19.20 11.08
C PHE A 150 9.51 -18.18 11.30
N ALA A 151 10.77 -18.55 11.05
CA ALA A 151 11.91 -17.63 11.07
C ALA A 151 12.04 -16.76 12.34
N GLY A 152 11.63 -17.29 13.50
CA GLY A 152 11.69 -16.60 14.79
C GLY A 152 10.43 -15.81 15.17
N VAL A 153 9.43 -15.72 14.28
CA VAL A 153 8.20 -14.94 14.48
C VAL A 153 6.95 -15.84 14.50
N ASP A 154 5.89 -15.40 15.18
CA ASP A 154 4.65 -16.18 15.41
C ASP A 154 3.34 -15.40 15.11
N SER A 155 3.46 -14.30 14.38
CA SER A 155 2.36 -13.39 14.04
C SER A 155 2.55 -12.89 12.61
N ASN A 156 1.46 -12.59 11.89
CA ASN A 156 1.52 -11.97 10.56
C ASN A 156 1.92 -10.48 10.60
N PHE A 157 2.07 -9.89 11.80
CA PHE A 157 2.44 -8.50 12.02
C PHE A 157 3.87 -8.35 12.55
N PHE A 158 4.83 -9.05 11.96
CA PHE A 158 6.24 -9.00 12.38
C PHE A 158 7.00 -7.82 11.77
N GLN A 159 8.14 -7.48 12.37
CA GLN A 159 9.09 -6.51 11.83
C GLN A 159 10.26 -7.27 11.19
N LEU A 160 10.73 -6.83 10.02
CA LEU A 160 11.86 -7.48 9.32
C LEU A 160 13.12 -7.68 10.18
N PRO A 161 13.51 -6.77 11.10
CA PRO A 161 14.66 -6.99 11.99
C PRO A 161 14.53 -8.17 12.95
N ASP A 162 13.30 -8.65 13.21
CA ASP A 162 13.05 -9.78 14.11
C ASP A 162 13.08 -11.12 13.37
N VAL A 163 13.15 -11.10 12.04
CA VAL A 163 13.12 -12.29 11.18
C VAL A 163 14.55 -12.81 10.96
N ASP A 164 14.71 -14.13 11.01
CA ASP A 164 15.98 -14.80 10.67
C ASP A 164 16.50 -14.32 9.28
N PRO A 165 17.69 -13.72 9.20
CA PRO A 165 18.26 -13.24 7.93
C PRO A 165 18.39 -14.33 6.86
N ALA A 166 18.65 -15.59 7.25
CA ALA A 166 18.72 -16.68 6.30
C ALA A 166 17.35 -17.03 5.69
N ALA A 167 16.26 -16.79 6.43
CA ALA A 167 14.91 -16.92 5.90
C ALA A 167 14.59 -15.80 4.90
N ILE A 168 15.03 -14.57 5.17
CA ILE A 168 14.93 -13.44 4.23
C ILE A 168 15.60 -13.79 2.91
N ASP A 169 16.85 -14.27 2.96
CA ASP A 169 17.61 -14.64 1.75
C ASP A 169 16.93 -15.79 0.98
N ALA A 170 16.42 -16.80 1.69
CA ALA A 170 15.68 -17.91 1.08
C ALA A 170 14.40 -17.44 0.37
N ILE A 171 13.61 -16.57 1.00
CA ILE A 171 12.38 -16.03 0.40
C ILE A 171 12.69 -15.10 -0.77
N LYS A 172 13.74 -14.27 -0.70
CA LYS A 172 14.20 -13.49 -1.85
C LYS A 172 14.65 -14.38 -3.02
N GLY A 173 15.25 -15.53 -2.72
CA GLY A 173 15.74 -16.49 -3.71
C GLY A 173 14.70 -17.49 -4.24
N ALA A 174 13.46 -17.49 -3.72
CA ALA A 174 12.43 -18.45 -4.12
C ALA A 174 12.03 -18.34 -5.60
N TYR A 175 12.01 -17.12 -6.12
CA TYR A 175 11.88 -16.74 -7.53
C TYR A 175 12.44 -15.31 -7.70
N PRO A 176 12.72 -14.82 -8.93
CA PRO A 176 13.36 -13.53 -9.14
C PRO A 176 12.73 -12.42 -8.29
N PHE A 177 13.57 -11.74 -7.50
CA PHE A 177 13.16 -10.58 -6.72
C PHE A 177 13.15 -9.33 -7.62
N PRO A 178 12.10 -8.49 -7.60
CA PRO A 178 12.03 -7.28 -8.40
C PRO A 178 13.28 -6.40 -8.23
N PRO A 179 14.00 -6.08 -9.32
CA PRO A 179 15.19 -5.24 -9.28
C PRO A 179 14.85 -3.75 -9.11
N THR A 180 13.63 -3.34 -9.45
CA THR A 180 13.18 -1.94 -9.46
C THR A 180 12.00 -1.73 -8.51
N ILE A 181 11.80 -0.48 -8.11
CA ILE A 181 10.66 -0.08 -7.25
C ILE A 181 9.36 -0.26 -8.02
N CYS A 182 9.37 0.06 -9.32
CA CYS A 182 8.22 -0.15 -10.19
C CYS A 182 7.79 -1.63 -10.24
N GLU A 183 8.73 -2.55 -10.48
CA GLU A 183 8.41 -3.98 -10.51
C GLU A 183 7.99 -4.51 -9.13
N ALA A 184 8.60 -4.02 -8.04
CA ALA A 184 8.19 -4.39 -6.68
C ALA A 184 6.76 -3.95 -6.38
N PHE A 185 6.37 -2.76 -6.85
CA PHE A 185 5.02 -2.26 -6.67
C PHE A 185 3.98 -3.05 -7.47
N GLU A 186 4.30 -3.45 -8.70
CA GLU A 186 3.42 -4.32 -9.49
C GLU A 186 3.21 -5.68 -8.82
N GLU A 187 4.28 -6.30 -8.30
CA GLU A 187 4.16 -7.56 -7.57
C GLU A 187 3.33 -7.38 -6.29
N LEU A 188 3.54 -6.29 -5.54
CA LEU A 188 2.77 -5.99 -4.33
C LEU A 188 1.28 -5.83 -4.61
N LYS A 189 0.92 -5.09 -5.67
CA LYS A 189 -0.48 -4.96 -6.10
C LYS A 189 -1.10 -6.31 -6.46
N ALA A 190 -0.35 -7.22 -7.06
CA ALA A 190 -0.83 -8.56 -7.39
C ALA A 190 -1.13 -9.39 -6.12
N TRP A 191 -0.25 -9.32 -5.12
CA TRP A 191 -0.46 -9.98 -3.82
C TRP A 191 -1.64 -9.40 -3.06
N ASP A 192 -1.74 -8.08 -2.99
CA ASP A 192 -2.82 -7.37 -2.35
C ASP A 192 -4.16 -7.67 -3.01
N LYS A 193 -4.20 -7.66 -4.34
CA LYS A 193 -5.38 -8.07 -5.10
C LYS A 193 -5.83 -9.50 -4.76
N LEU A 194 -4.88 -10.44 -4.69
CA LEU A 194 -5.18 -11.82 -4.34
C LEU A 194 -5.69 -11.94 -2.90
N ASN A 195 -5.13 -11.16 -1.97
CA ASN A 195 -5.58 -11.08 -0.60
C ASN A 195 -7.04 -10.60 -0.52
N ASP A 196 -7.33 -9.45 -1.14
CA ASP A 196 -8.66 -8.83 -1.16
C ASP A 196 -9.70 -9.77 -1.80
N ASP A 197 -9.34 -10.40 -2.93
CA ASP A 197 -10.20 -11.35 -3.62
C ASP A 197 -10.51 -12.59 -2.76
N ARG A 198 -9.54 -13.09 -1.98
CA ARG A 198 -9.76 -14.19 -1.01
C ARG A 198 -10.54 -13.74 0.21
N ALA A 199 -10.32 -12.51 0.68
CA ALA A 199 -11.01 -11.94 1.83
C ALA A 199 -12.53 -11.87 1.62
N HIS A 200 -13.01 -11.64 0.40
CA HIS A 200 -14.44 -11.63 0.08
C HIS A 200 -15.20 -12.93 0.42
N PHE A 201 -14.49 -14.06 0.59
CA PHE A 201 -15.11 -15.32 0.96
C PHE A 201 -15.31 -15.49 2.49
N PHE A 202 -14.68 -14.67 3.33
CA PHE A 202 -14.80 -14.74 4.78
C PHE A 202 -15.81 -13.71 5.33
N ASP A 203 -16.52 -14.09 6.40
CA ASP A 203 -17.56 -13.25 7.04
C ASP A 203 -17.03 -11.93 7.59
N HIS A 204 -15.74 -11.86 7.92
CA HIS A 204 -15.08 -10.65 8.41
C HIS A 204 -14.33 -9.89 7.31
N HIS A 205 -14.35 -10.38 6.07
CA HIS A 205 -13.57 -9.84 4.95
C HIS A 205 -12.09 -9.67 5.26
N GLU A 206 -11.54 -10.63 6.01
CA GLU A 206 -10.13 -10.68 6.35
C GLU A 206 -9.57 -12.01 5.85
N TYR A 207 -8.45 -11.92 5.15
CA TYR A 207 -7.64 -13.06 4.75
C TYR A 207 -6.19 -12.75 5.03
N TYR A 208 -5.45 -13.74 5.54
CA TYR A 208 -4.03 -13.61 5.78
C TYR A 208 -3.32 -14.76 5.06
N PHE A 209 -2.21 -14.45 4.41
CA PHE A 209 -1.36 -15.47 3.82
C PHE A 209 -0.61 -16.25 4.90
N ASP A 210 0.00 -17.37 4.49
CA ASP A 210 0.99 -18.06 5.33
C ASP A 210 2.23 -17.17 5.51
N LEU A 211 2.92 -17.32 6.65
CA LEU A 211 4.05 -16.45 7.04
C LEU A 211 5.17 -16.37 5.99
N GLU A 212 5.42 -17.44 5.23
CA GLU A 212 6.40 -17.45 4.14
C GLU A 212 6.05 -16.45 3.03
N VAL A 213 4.76 -16.28 2.74
CA VAL A 213 4.24 -15.35 1.73
C VAL A 213 4.14 -13.95 2.30
N GLU A 214 3.71 -13.80 3.55
CA GLU A 214 3.69 -12.48 4.22
C GLU A 214 5.10 -11.88 4.29
N LEU A 215 6.15 -12.71 4.50
CA LEU A 215 7.54 -12.24 4.43
C LEU A 215 7.91 -11.69 3.06
N ARG A 216 7.46 -12.32 1.97
CA ARG A 216 7.68 -11.78 0.63
C ARG A 216 7.00 -10.41 0.47
N ILE A 217 5.77 -10.29 0.94
CA ILE A 217 4.99 -9.05 0.86
C ILE A 217 5.67 -7.93 1.68
N GLU A 218 6.11 -8.22 2.91
CA GLU A 218 6.83 -7.25 3.74
C GLU A 218 8.17 -6.83 3.12
N LEU A 219 8.88 -7.73 2.46
CA LEU A 219 10.08 -7.39 1.71
C LEU A 219 9.80 -6.46 0.52
N LEU A 220 8.66 -6.60 -0.15
CA LEU A 220 8.23 -5.67 -1.21
C LEU A 220 7.85 -4.30 -0.61
N ARG A 221 7.13 -4.28 0.53
CA ARG A 221 6.82 -3.05 1.27
C ARG A 221 8.10 -2.33 1.73
N ASP A 222 9.13 -3.06 2.12
CA ASP A 222 10.44 -2.49 2.49
C ASP A 222 11.13 -1.83 1.29
N VAL A 223 11.12 -2.45 0.11
CA VAL A 223 11.64 -1.83 -1.13
C VAL A 223 11.01 -0.46 -1.38
N MET A 224 9.69 -0.36 -1.24
CA MET A 224 8.98 0.91 -1.44
C MET A 224 9.48 2.02 -0.50
N LYS A 225 9.82 1.64 0.74
CA LYS A 225 10.28 2.53 1.81
C LYS A 225 11.76 2.87 1.73
N THR A 226 12.63 1.92 1.37
CA THR A 226 14.08 2.01 1.61
C THR A 226 14.93 2.03 0.33
N GLN A 227 14.48 1.41 -0.77
CA GLN A 227 15.31 1.30 -1.97
C GLN A 227 15.54 2.68 -2.62
N PRO A 228 16.77 3.05 -3.00
CA PRO A 228 16.99 4.27 -3.77
C PRO A 228 16.30 4.21 -5.14
N VAL A 229 15.71 5.32 -5.59
CA VAL A 229 15.17 5.40 -6.96
C VAL A 229 16.31 5.29 -7.97
N ALA A 230 16.15 4.45 -8.99
CA ALA A 230 17.13 4.31 -10.08
C ALA A 230 16.64 4.97 -11.38
N SER A 231 15.35 5.31 -11.45
CA SER A 231 14.70 5.88 -12.63
C SER A 231 13.59 6.86 -12.25
N TRP A 232 13.09 7.62 -13.24
CA TRP A 232 11.89 8.43 -13.06
C TRP A 232 10.64 7.56 -12.81
N ASP A 233 10.59 6.36 -13.39
CA ASP A 233 9.47 5.44 -13.19
C ASP A 233 9.44 4.86 -11.77
N ASP A 234 10.60 4.64 -11.15
CA ASP A 234 10.69 4.28 -9.73
C ASP A 234 10.17 5.39 -8.81
N LEU A 235 10.47 6.64 -9.16
CA LEU A 235 9.97 7.79 -8.41
C LEU A 235 8.44 7.87 -8.54
N ASP A 236 7.90 7.72 -9.76
CA ASP A 236 6.47 7.71 -10.00
C ASP A 236 5.78 6.56 -9.25
N ALA A 237 6.36 5.36 -9.27
CA ALA A 237 5.86 4.21 -8.51
C ALA A 237 5.80 4.50 -7.00
N ARG A 238 6.81 5.16 -6.44
CA ARG A 238 6.80 5.57 -5.02
C ARG A 238 5.71 6.61 -4.73
N PHE A 239 5.44 7.53 -5.65
CA PHE A 239 4.36 8.50 -5.49
C PHE A 239 2.99 7.81 -5.46
N HIS A 240 2.78 6.86 -6.37
CA HIS A 240 1.55 6.06 -6.44
C HIS A 240 1.41 5.09 -5.28
N TYR A 241 2.50 4.57 -4.73
CA TYR A 241 2.45 3.71 -3.55
C TYR A 241 1.83 4.40 -2.34
N LYS A 242 2.14 5.69 -2.12
CA LYS A 242 1.56 6.44 -0.99
C LYS A 242 0.04 6.59 -1.13
N SER A 243 -0.46 6.96 -2.32
CA SER A 243 -1.90 7.04 -2.54
C SER A 243 -2.53 5.66 -2.39
N TYR A 244 -1.91 4.63 -2.95
CA TYR A 244 -2.36 3.24 -2.85
C TYR A 244 -2.47 2.74 -1.40
N GLU A 245 -1.44 2.94 -0.56
CA GLU A 245 -1.49 2.58 0.87
C GLU A 245 -2.61 3.30 1.62
N TRP A 246 -2.89 4.56 1.26
CA TRP A 246 -3.98 5.32 1.87
C TRP A 246 -5.35 4.79 1.44
N GLU A 247 -5.53 4.52 0.15
CA GLU A 247 -6.80 4.03 -0.42
C GLU A 247 -7.20 2.70 0.23
N LYS A 248 -6.22 1.82 0.47
CA LYS A 248 -6.43 0.50 1.12
C LYS A 248 -6.83 0.55 2.59
N GLN A 249 -6.68 1.67 3.29
CA GLN A 249 -7.09 1.78 4.70
C GLN A 249 -8.61 1.84 4.86
N TRP A 250 -9.34 2.06 3.77
CA TRP A 250 -10.79 2.23 3.79
C TRP A 250 -11.49 0.96 3.33
N ILE A 251 -12.51 0.54 4.09
CA ILE A 251 -13.37 -0.61 3.72
C ILE A 251 -14.06 -0.37 2.37
N ASP A 252 -14.44 0.88 2.11
CA ASP A 252 -14.94 1.33 0.83
C ASP A 252 -13.86 2.24 0.23
N GLU A 253 -13.30 1.84 -0.91
CA GLU A 253 -12.26 2.58 -1.63
C GLU A 253 -12.68 4.06 -1.78
N ARG A 254 -11.79 4.94 -1.35
CA ARG A 254 -11.96 6.39 -1.46
C ARG A 254 -10.88 6.93 -2.38
N SER A 255 -11.20 7.94 -3.17
CA SER A 255 -10.18 8.67 -3.91
C SER A 255 -9.18 9.28 -2.93
N PHE A 256 -7.89 9.09 -3.20
CA PHE A 256 -6.85 9.84 -2.51
C PHE A 256 -6.92 11.32 -2.92
N GLU A 257 -7.45 12.16 -2.02
CA GLU A 257 -7.62 13.61 -2.23
C GLU A 257 -6.65 14.40 -1.34
N ASP A 258 -5.43 14.59 -1.85
CA ASP A 258 -4.43 15.46 -1.23
C ASP A 258 -3.93 16.48 -2.28
N PRO A 259 -4.39 17.75 -2.21
CA PRO A 259 -3.99 18.78 -3.15
C PRO A 259 -2.49 19.09 -3.12
N GLU A 260 -1.84 18.99 -1.96
CA GLU A 260 -0.39 19.23 -1.82
C GLU A 260 0.39 18.10 -2.48
N TRP A 261 -0.01 16.84 -2.23
CA TRP A 261 0.59 15.68 -2.89
C TRP A 261 0.40 15.72 -4.41
N SER A 262 -0.80 16.08 -4.87
CA SER A 262 -1.11 16.21 -6.30
C SER A 262 -0.26 17.29 -6.97
N ARG A 263 -0.05 18.42 -6.30
CA ARG A 263 0.85 19.49 -6.78
C ARG A 263 2.30 19.01 -6.86
N LEU A 264 2.80 18.36 -5.82
CA LEU A 264 4.17 17.82 -5.78
C LEU A 264 4.41 16.81 -6.91
N PHE A 265 3.46 15.89 -7.14
CA PHE A 265 3.56 14.94 -8.24
C PHE A 265 3.57 15.64 -9.60
N ALA A 266 2.71 16.64 -9.80
CA ALA A 266 2.71 17.44 -11.02
C ALA A 266 4.02 18.21 -11.25
N ASP A 267 4.64 18.75 -10.19
CA ASP A 267 5.94 19.41 -10.27
C ASP A 267 7.05 18.45 -10.70
N ILE A 268 7.03 17.21 -10.22
CA ILE A 268 7.98 16.17 -10.65
C ILE A 268 7.81 15.83 -12.13
N GLN A 269 6.57 15.74 -12.62
CA GLN A 269 6.31 15.50 -14.04
C GLN A 269 6.84 16.64 -14.92
N ILE A 270 6.73 17.89 -14.46
CA ILE A 270 7.33 19.05 -15.14
C ILE A 270 8.86 18.92 -15.17
N LEU A 271 9.49 18.61 -14.03
CA LEU A 271 10.95 18.43 -13.93
C LEU A 271 11.44 17.29 -14.82
N ARG A 272 10.72 16.16 -14.87
CA ARG A 272 10.98 15.02 -15.77
C ARG A 272 10.93 15.47 -17.24
N ALA A 273 9.91 16.21 -17.64
CA ALA A 273 9.78 16.74 -19.00
C ALA A 273 10.90 17.73 -19.36
N MET A 274 11.32 18.57 -18.41
CA MET A 274 12.45 19.50 -18.58
C MET A 274 13.78 18.74 -18.74
N ALA A 275 13.99 17.68 -17.96
CA ALA A 275 15.18 16.84 -18.05
C ALA A 275 15.27 16.07 -19.38
N ALA A 276 14.13 15.65 -19.94
CA ALA A 276 14.07 14.95 -21.22
C ALA A 276 14.36 15.87 -22.43
N ASN A 277 14.20 17.18 -22.31
CA ASN A 277 14.43 18.16 -23.37
C ASN A 277 15.37 19.31 -22.95
N PRO A 278 16.65 19.03 -22.66
CA PRO A 278 17.59 20.01 -22.11
C PRO A 278 17.89 21.19 -23.06
N ILE A 279 17.70 20.99 -24.38
CA ILE A 279 17.97 22.00 -25.41
C ILE A 279 16.90 23.11 -25.42
N LYS A 280 15.66 22.82 -25.02
CA LYS A 280 14.57 23.82 -24.96
C LYS A 280 14.47 24.55 -23.63
N SER A 281 15.04 24.01 -22.56
CA SER A 281 14.98 24.62 -21.23
C SER A 281 16.02 25.73 -21.03
N GLY A 282 16.96 25.92 -21.95
CA GLY A 282 18.02 26.94 -21.84
C GLY A 282 19.11 26.60 -20.82
N TRP A 283 19.13 25.36 -20.31
CA TRP A 283 20.06 24.91 -19.27
C TRP A 283 21.37 24.31 -19.79
N LEU A 284 21.44 23.88 -21.07
CA LEU A 284 22.69 23.50 -21.73
C LEU A 284 22.80 24.17 -23.10
N ASN A 285 23.59 25.22 -23.20
CA ASN A 285 24.20 25.61 -24.48
C ASN A 285 25.32 24.62 -24.79
N THR A 286 25.07 23.72 -25.73
CA THR A 286 25.99 22.68 -26.21
C THR A 286 27.15 23.24 -27.07
N ALA A 287 27.49 24.52 -26.92
CA ALA A 287 28.57 25.17 -27.67
C ALA A 287 29.92 25.22 -26.91
N ASP A 288 29.96 24.95 -25.59
CA ASP A 288 31.18 25.08 -24.78
C ASP A 288 31.92 23.76 -24.49
N ILE A 289 31.52 22.63 -25.09
CA ILE A 289 32.18 21.32 -24.90
C ILE A 289 32.97 20.95 -26.15
N THR A 290 34.00 21.72 -26.50
CA THR A 290 35.02 21.31 -27.49
C THR A 290 36.43 21.76 -27.12
N ASP A 291 36.77 21.82 -25.82
CA ASP A 291 38.16 22.01 -25.39
C ASP A 291 38.72 20.72 -24.75
N PRO A 292 39.63 19.98 -25.41
CA PRO A 292 40.08 18.66 -24.96
C PRO A 292 41.18 18.69 -23.88
N ALA A 293 41.32 19.78 -23.11
CA ALA A 293 42.50 20.01 -22.27
C ALA A 293 42.28 20.14 -20.75
N ILE A 294 41.22 19.57 -20.14
CA ILE A 294 41.06 19.64 -18.66
C ILE A 294 40.77 18.26 -18.03
N PRO A 295 41.59 17.80 -17.05
CA PRO A 295 41.38 16.51 -16.38
C PRO A 295 40.17 16.54 -15.44
N SER A 296 39.44 15.42 -15.44
CA SER A 296 38.30 15.12 -14.60
C SER A 296 38.59 15.17 -13.09
N HIS A 297 37.86 15.98 -12.34
CA HIS A 297 37.63 15.73 -10.91
C HIS A 297 36.22 16.20 -10.46
N ARG A 298 35.35 15.21 -10.25
CA ARG A 298 34.54 14.97 -9.04
C ARG A 298 33.95 16.21 -8.32
N GLY A 299 32.63 16.39 -8.43
CA GLY A 299 31.84 17.22 -7.51
C GLY A 299 30.61 17.89 -8.14
N LEU A 300 29.51 17.14 -8.33
CA LEU A 300 28.20 17.74 -8.64
C LEU A 300 27.60 18.35 -7.36
N GLY A 301 28.14 19.50 -6.97
CA GLY A 301 27.45 20.43 -6.08
C GLY A 301 26.55 21.34 -6.91
N ALA A 302 25.29 21.48 -6.49
CA ALA A 302 24.29 22.33 -7.12
C ALA A 302 24.82 23.75 -7.37
N GLN A 303 25.15 24.07 -8.63
CA GLN A 303 25.49 25.42 -9.03
C GLN A 303 24.21 26.19 -9.31
N ASN A 304 23.76 26.97 -8.32
CA ASN A 304 22.83 28.07 -8.56
C ASN A 304 23.45 29.00 -9.61
N GLY A 305 22.87 29.01 -10.81
CA GLY A 305 23.40 29.64 -12.02
C GLY A 305 23.69 31.13 -11.85
N ARG A 306 24.92 31.47 -11.50
CA ARG A 306 25.42 32.85 -11.55
C ARG A 306 25.72 33.18 -13.01
N ARG A 307 24.77 33.85 -13.66
CA ARG A 307 24.87 34.29 -15.06
C ARG A 307 26.19 35.05 -15.30
N THR A 308 27.00 34.55 -16.24
CA THR A 308 28.33 35.11 -16.54
C THR A 308 28.25 36.50 -17.16
N ASN A 309 29.31 37.30 -17.03
CA ASN A 309 29.37 38.64 -17.62
C ASN A 309 29.30 38.61 -19.15
N ALA A 310 29.81 37.55 -19.79
CA ALA A 310 29.71 37.34 -21.23
C ALA A 310 28.25 37.13 -21.67
N ALA A 311 27.49 36.29 -20.96
CA ALA A 311 26.07 36.08 -21.24
C ALA A 311 25.21 37.34 -21.02
N LYS A 312 25.61 38.21 -20.08
CA LYS A 312 24.97 39.52 -19.90
C LYS A 312 25.29 40.48 -21.05
N ALA A 313 26.53 40.48 -21.53
CA ALA A 313 26.94 41.31 -22.67
C ALA A 313 26.26 40.89 -23.98
N ALA A 314 26.14 39.58 -24.24
CA ALA A 314 25.47 39.04 -25.42
C ALA A 314 24.00 39.49 -25.52
N ASP A 315 23.24 39.40 -24.42
CA ASP A 315 21.84 39.83 -24.39
C ASP A 315 21.69 41.34 -24.61
N VAL A 316 22.59 42.16 -24.04
CA VAL A 316 22.59 43.60 -24.27
C VAL A 316 22.81 43.92 -25.75
N GLN A 317 23.77 43.25 -26.40
CA GLN A 317 24.02 43.44 -27.83
C GLN A 317 22.85 42.97 -28.69
N ALA A 318 22.24 41.83 -28.36
CA ALA A 318 21.08 41.32 -29.08
C ALA A 318 19.90 42.29 -29.01
N LEU A 319 19.57 42.78 -27.81
CA LEU A 319 18.50 43.76 -27.59
C LEU A 319 18.75 45.09 -28.30
N LEU A 320 19.99 45.56 -28.33
CA LEU A 320 20.39 46.79 -29.04
C LEU A 320 20.25 46.64 -30.56
N ARG A 321 20.56 45.46 -31.12
CA ARG A 321 20.41 45.20 -32.56
C ARG A 321 18.95 45.01 -32.98
N SER A 322 18.15 44.33 -32.17
CA SER A 322 16.76 44.03 -32.52
C SER A 322 15.77 45.14 -32.17
N ASN A 323 16.11 46.02 -31.23
CA ASN A 323 15.23 47.11 -30.77
C ASN A 323 16.05 48.40 -30.51
N PRO A 324 16.65 49.01 -31.55
CA PRO A 324 17.53 50.18 -31.38
C PRO A 324 16.82 51.41 -30.76
N GLU A 325 15.50 51.49 -30.87
CA GLU A 325 14.64 52.56 -30.35
C GLU A 325 14.39 52.50 -28.83
N LEU A 326 14.70 51.37 -28.17
CA LEU A 326 14.49 51.25 -26.72
C LEU A 326 15.48 52.12 -25.93
N SER A 327 15.02 52.67 -24.80
CA SER A 327 15.90 53.41 -23.89
C SER A 327 16.88 52.48 -23.15
N ASP A 328 18.06 53.01 -22.78
CA ASP A 328 19.09 52.25 -22.03
C ASP A 328 18.56 51.66 -20.72
N ARG A 329 17.60 52.34 -20.07
CA ARG A 329 16.95 51.87 -18.83
C ARG A 329 16.07 50.65 -19.06
N GLU A 330 15.34 50.61 -20.17
CA GLU A 330 14.45 49.49 -20.48
C GLU A 330 15.25 48.26 -20.93
N ILE A 331 16.33 48.44 -21.70
CA ILE A 331 17.26 47.36 -22.05
C ILE A 331 17.97 46.84 -20.79
N SER A 332 18.40 47.74 -19.90
CA SER A 332 19.01 47.38 -18.60
C SER A 332 18.10 46.48 -17.76
N ARG A 333 16.81 46.82 -17.68
CA ARG A 333 15.80 46.04 -16.96
C ARG A 333 15.63 44.63 -17.54
N ARG A 334 15.60 44.53 -18.88
CA ARG A 334 15.44 43.24 -19.59
C ARG A 334 16.68 42.36 -19.51
N ALA A 335 17.87 42.95 -19.59
CA ALA A 335 19.14 42.20 -19.58
C ALA A 335 19.71 41.96 -18.16
N GLY A 336 19.19 42.63 -17.12
CA GLY A 336 19.68 42.50 -15.75
C GLY A 336 21.08 43.09 -15.54
N VAL A 337 21.37 44.22 -16.19
CA VAL A 337 22.64 44.99 -16.10
C VAL A 337 22.36 46.46 -15.75
N SER A 338 23.40 47.25 -15.42
CA SER A 338 23.22 48.69 -15.18
C SER A 338 22.96 49.46 -16.49
N PRO A 339 22.19 50.57 -16.46
CA PRO A 339 21.99 51.42 -17.66
C PRO A 339 23.30 51.94 -18.24
N GLN A 340 24.30 52.23 -17.40
CA GLN A 340 25.64 52.62 -17.83
C GLN A 340 26.32 51.55 -18.70
N THR A 341 26.11 50.27 -18.37
CA THR A 341 26.65 49.14 -19.16
C THR A 341 26.04 49.13 -20.56
N VAL A 342 24.73 49.36 -20.66
CA VAL A 342 24.02 49.44 -21.96
C VAL A 342 24.53 50.63 -22.78
N SER A 343 24.65 51.80 -22.16
CA SER A 343 25.16 53.02 -22.82
C SER A 343 26.57 52.83 -23.40
N ASN A 344 27.46 52.20 -22.63
CA ASN A 344 28.82 51.87 -23.09
C ASN A 344 28.82 50.89 -24.28
N TRP A 345 27.93 49.88 -24.28
CA TRP A 345 27.79 48.95 -25.40
C TRP A 345 27.22 49.62 -26.65
N ARG A 346 26.25 50.52 -26.48
CA ARG A 346 25.68 51.31 -27.57
C ARG A 346 26.73 52.19 -28.25
N ALA A 347 27.58 52.85 -27.46
CA ALA A 347 28.70 53.65 -27.99
C ALA A 347 29.74 52.79 -28.72
N ARG A 348 30.04 51.57 -28.24
CA ARG A 348 30.97 50.65 -28.91
C ARG A 348 30.42 50.12 -30.23
N LEU A 349 29.13 49.80 -30.28
CA LEU A 349 28.49 49.32 -31.50
C LEU A 349 28.40 50.42 -32.56
N SER A 350 28.06 51.65 -32.17
CA SER A 350 28.05 52.78 -33.12
C SER A 350 29.44 53.10 -33.65
N GLN A 351 30.49 53.02 -32.83
CA GLN A 351 31.88 53.17 -33.29
C GLN A 351 32.31 52.04 -34.25
N THR A 352 31.84 50.81 -34.03
CA THR A 352 32.13 49.66 -34.88
C THR A 352 31.42 49.78 -36.24
N GLU A 353 30.21 50.36 -36.28
CA GLU A 353 29.48 50.63 -37.53
C GLU A 353 30.05 51.83 -38.31
N LEU A 354 30.66 52.81 -37.62
CA LEU A 354 31.29 53.98 -38.24
C LEU A 354 32.69 53.70 -38.82
N PHE A 355 33.38 52.66 -38.35
CA PHE A 355 34.69 52.22 -38.85
C PHE A 355 34.72 50.70 -39.00
N PRO A 356 34.13 50.14 -40.08
CA PRO A 356 34.27 48.72 -40.37
C PRO A 356 35.75 48.42 -40.60
N THR A 357 36.31 47.55 -39.76
CA THR A 357 37.69 47.11 -39.89
C THR A 357 37.81 46.27 -41.15
N GLU A 358 38.44 46.82 -42.19
CA GLU A 358 38.86 46.06 -43.35
C GLU A 358 39.88 44.99 -42.92
N GLY A 359 39.62 43.72 -43.24
CA GLY A 359 40.65 42.70 -43.37
C GLY A 359 40.53 41.51 -42.42
N THR A 360 39.94 40.42 -42.91
CA THR A 360 40.71 39.19 -43.19
C THR A 360 39.89 38.27 -44.10
N ALA A 361 40.22 38.30 -45.39
CA ALA A 361 39.95 37.23 -46.34
C ALA A 361 41.27 36.47 -46.54
N ALA A 362 41.15 35.13 -46.54
CA ALA A 362 42.19 34.10 -46.69
C ALA A 362 43.11 33.87 -45.49
#